data_AF-A0A969ISS0-F1
#
_entry.id   AF-A0A969ISS0-F1
#
_cell.length_a   1.000
_cell.length_b   1.000
_cell.length_c   1.000
_cell.angle_alpha   90.00
_cell.angle_beta   90.00
_cell.angle_gamma   90.00
#
_symmetry.space_group_name_H-M   'P 1'
#
loop_
_entity.id
_entity.type
_entity.pdbx_description
1 polymer ?
#
loop_
_entity_poly.entity_id
_entity_poly.type
_entity_poly.pdbx_seq_one_letter_code
_entity_poly.pdbx_strand_id
1 'polypeptide(L)' 'EEVEFATLEWVDWFNTRRLLGPLGHIPPAEAEANYYAALESQPMAA' A
#
# COMPACT_ATOMS: atom_id res chain seq x y z
N GLU A 1 -2.00 4.79 -25.37
CA GLU A 1 -3.08 5.45 -24.60
C GLU A 1 -4.08 4.48 -23.95
N GLU A 2 -4.93 3.72 -24.65
CA GLU A 2 -5.93 2.84 -23.96
C GLU A 2 -5.30 1.84 -22.96
N VAL A 3 -4.17 1.27 -23.33
CA VAL A 3 -3.41 0.35 -22.46
C VAL A 3 -2.86 1.07 -21.23
N GLU A 4 -2.44 2.33 -21.37
CA GLU A 4 -1.92 3.12 -20.23
C GLU A 4 -3.03 3.39 -19.23
N PHE A 5 -4.23 3.77 -19.69
CA PHE A 5 -5.38 3.93 -18.81
C PHE A 5 -5.76 2.63 -18.11
N ALA A 6 -5.81 1.51 -18.83
CA ALA A 6 -6.09 0.21 -18.23
C ALA A 6 -5.03 -0.18 -17.17
N THR A 7 -3.76 0.17 -17.40
CA THR A 7 -2.70 -0.06 -16.40
C THR A 7 -2.86 0.86 -15.18
N LEU A 8 -3.25 2.12 -15.36
CA LEU A 8 -3.49 3.04 -14.25
C LEU A 8 -4.67 2.57 -13.38
N GLU A 9 -5.75 2.10 -14.00
CA GLU A 9 -6.90 1.53 -13.29
C GLU A 9 -6.53 0.27 -12.51
N TRP A 10 -5.71 -0.61 -13.10
CA TRP A 10 -5.22 -1.79 -12.41
C TRP A 10 -4.33 -1.44 -11.22
N VAL A 11 -3.42 -0.48 -11.39
CA VAL A 11 -2.52 0.00 -10.32
C VAL A 11 -3.31 0.64 -9.19
N ASP A 12 -4.31 1.49 -9.48
CA ASP A 12 -5.18 2.07 -8.46
C ASP A 12 -5.90 0.96 -7.68
N TRP A 13 -6.60 0.07 -8.38
CA TRP A 13 -7.32 -1.02 -7.74
C TRP A 13 -6.40 -1.90 -6.87
N PHE A 14 -5.22 -2.25 -7.37
CA PHE A 14 -4.27 -3.06 -6.62
C PHE A 14 -3.80 -2.36 -5.35
N ASN A 15 -3.41 -1.08 -5.42
CA ASN A 15 -2.83 -0.38 -4.29
C ASN A 15 -3.87 0.09 -3.26
N THR A 16 -5.06 0.48 -3.71
CA THR A 16 -6.05 1.17 -2.85
C THR A 16 -7.25 0.31 -2.48
N ARG A 17 -7.53 -0.80 -3.20
CA ARG A 17 -8.76 -1.59 -3.01
C ARG A 17 -8.52 -3.08 -2.80
N ARG A 18 -7.42 -3.66 -3.32
CA ARG A 18 -7.16 -5.09 -3.22
C ARG A 18 -6.72 -5.48 -1.81
N LEU A 19 -7.49 -6.34 -1.15
CA LEU A 19 -7.15 -6.86 0.18
C LEU A 19 -6.21 -8.07 0.06
N LEU A 20 -5.09 -8.05 0.79
CA LEU A 20 -4.11 -9.13 0.80
C LEU A 20 -4.09 -9.84 2.16
N GLY A 21 -4.36 -11.15 2.16
CA GLY A 21 -4.30 -11.98 3.37
C GLY A 21 -2.97 -11.89 4.13
N PRO A 22 -1.80 -11.92 3.46
CA PRO A 22 -0.51 -11.75 4.13
C PRO A 22 -0.32 -10.41 4.85
N LEU A 23 -1.06 -9.36 4.45
CA LEU A 23 -1.03 -8.05 5.09
C LEU A 23 -2.09 -7.90 6.19
N GLY A 24 -2.85 -8.96 6.50
CA GLY A 24 -3.96 -8.90 7.44
C GLY A 24 -5.28 -8.42 6.80
N HIS A 25 -5.45 -8.63 5.50
CA HIS A 25 -6.63 -8.22 4.73
C HIS A 25 -6.84 -6.71 4.62
N ILE A 26 -5.73 -5.95 4.53
CA ILE A 26 -5.74 -4.51 4.19
C ILE A 26 -5.12 -4.27 2.80
N PRO A 27 -5.38 -3.12 2.15
CA PRO A 27 -4.72 -2.73 0.91
C PRO A 27 -3.20 -2.50 1.08
N PRO A 28 -2.40 -2.69 0.02
CA PRO A 28 -0.97 -2.41 0.04
C PRO A 28 -0.62 -0.99 0.53
N ALA A 29 -1.32 0.04 0.06
CA ALA A 29 -1.05 1.42 0.45
C ALA A 29 -1.26 1.67 1.96
N GLU A 30 -2.25 0.99 2.56
CA GLU A 30 -2.49 1.08 4.01
C GLU A 30 -1.40 0.36 4.79
N ALA A 31 -0.95 -0.81 4.32
CA ALA A 31 0.16 -1.53 4.94
C ALA A 31 1.47 -0.72 4.91
N GLU A 32 1.78 -0.06 3.79
CA GLU A 32 2.94 0.84 3.69
C GLU A 32 2.81 2.03 4.63
N ALA A 33 1.64 2.69 4.67
CA ALA A 33 1.41 3.81 5.58
C ALA A 33 1.60 3.40 7.05
N ASN A 34 1.06 2.23 7.45
CA ASN A 34 1.24 1.69 8.80
C ASN A 34 2.71 1.38 9.10
N TYR A 35 3.45 0.83 8.12
CA TYR A 35 4.88 0.56 8.26
C TYR A 35 5.69 1.83 8.48
N TYR A 36 5.46 2.87 7.67
CA TYR A 36 6.17 4.14 7.81
C TYR A 36 5.81 4.87 9.11
N ALA A 37 4.54 4.89 9.49
CA ALA A 37 4.12 5.44 10.78
C ALA A 37 4.80 4.72 11.96
N ALA A 38 4.92 3.40 11.90
CA ALA A 38 5.65 2.63 12.89
C ALA A 38 7.14 2.98 12.92
N LEU A 39 7.77 3.11 11.75
CA LEU A 39 9.19 3.47 11.62
C LEU A 39 9.48 4.87 12.18
N GLU A 40 8.63 5.85 11.91
CA GLU A 40 8.75 7.21 12.45
C GLU A 40 8.52 7.27 13.96
N SER A 41 7.70 6.36 14.49
CA SER A 41 7.44 6.26 15.94
C SER A 41 8.53 5.55 16.73
N GLN A 42 9.48 4.87 16.05
CA GLN A 42 10.61 4.26 16.75
C GLN A 42 11.56 5.35 17.23
N PRO A 43 11.86 5.45 18.54
CA PRO A 43 12.95 6.31 18.97
C PRO A 43 14.22 5.76 18.31
N MET A 44 14.93 6.61 17.58
CA MET A 44 16.32 6.38 17.19
C MET A 44 17.04 5.79 18.41
N ALA A 45 17.32 4.48 18.39
CA ALA A 45 18.07 3.85 19.46
C ALA A 45 19.47 4.47 19.45
N ALA A 46 19.71 5.37 20.42
CA ALA A 46 20.99 6.01 20.68
C ALA A 46 21.80 5.21 21.68
#